data_AF-A0A9D4S2K6-F1
#
_entry.id   AF-A0A9D4S2K6-F1
#
_cell.length_a   1.000
_cell.length_b   1.000
_cell.length_c   1.000
_cell.angle_alpha   90.00
_cell.angle_beta   90.00
_cell.angle_gamma   90.00
#
_symmetry.space_group_name_H-M   'P 1'
#
loop_
_entity.id
_entity.type
_entity.pdbx_description
1 polymer ?
#
loop_
_entity_poly.entity_id
_entity_poly.type
_entity_poly.pdbx_seq_one_letter_code
_entity_poly.pdbx_strand_id
1 'polypeptide(L)'
;MMCSKPESNKGRVVIAGLFPISESVPEGLIGRGVKPAVELALHMINKEHSVLPHHTLDIIDSDTKCDMAVATKFFFDMVDSNTTMVLLFGDACSTVSGPIAEISKEWNVSL
;
A
#
# COMPACT_ATOMS: atom_id res chain seq x y z
N MET A 1 29.13 28.15 4.84
CA MET A 1 29.23 27.08 3.82
C MET A 1 28.37 25.92 4.31
N MET A 2 27.16 25.77 3.78
CA MET A 2 26.33 24.60 4.05
C MET A 2 26.77 23.49 3.09
N CYS A 3 27.22 22.35 3.62
CA CYS A 3 27.43 21.17 2.80
C CYS A 3 26.07 20.63 2.36
N SER A 4 25.74 20.83 1.08
CA SER A 4 24.64 20.11 0.43
C SER A 4 24.95 18.61 0.51
N LYS A 5 24.17 17.86 1.28
CA LYS A 5 24.28 16.41 1.32
C LYS A 5 23.90 15.89 -0.07
N PRO A 6 24.73 15.07 -0.74
CA PRO A 6 24.35 14.48 -2.02
C PRO A 6 23.02 13.73 -1.83
N GLU A 7 22.09 13.87 -2.77
CA GLU A 7 20.86 13.08 -2.77
C GLU A 7 21.25 11.60 -2.74
N SER A 8 21.11 11.00 -1.55
CA SER A 8 21.25 9.57 -1.34
C SER A 8 20.30 8.89 -2.32
N ASN A 9 20.82 8.02 -3.17
CA ASN A 9 20.01 7.14 -4.01
C ASN A 9 19.27 6.17 -3.05
N LYS A 10 18.16 6.64 -2.47
CA LYS A 10 17.38 5.91 -1.48
C LYS A 10 16.68 4.75 -2.18
N GLY A 11 16.76 3.54 -1.63
CA GLY A 11 16.00 2.41 -2.13
C GLY A 11 14.50 2.65 -1.98
N ARG A 12 13.69 2.28 -2.96
CA ARG A 12 12.23 2.40 -2.88
C ARG A 12 11.64 1.12 -2.31
N VAL A 13 10.87 1.24 -1.24
CA VAL A 13 10.10 0.14 -0.62
C VAL A 13 8.63 0.38 -0.94
N VAL A 14 7.94 -0.63 -1.48
CA VAL A 14 6.55 -0.50 -1.93
C VAL A 14 5.61 -1.38 -1.12
N ILE A 15 4.55 -0.78 -0.64
CA ILE A 15 3.38 -1.43 -0.04
C ILE A 15 2.24 -1.41 -1.07
N ALA A 16 1.48 -2.49 -1.18
CA ALA A 16 0.21 -2.45 -1.91
C ALA A 16 -0.95 -2.07 -0.99
N GLY A 17 -1.72 -1.07 -1.38
CA GLY A 17 -2.92 -0.63 -0.68
C GLY A 17 -4.20 -1.19 -1.30
N LEU A 18 -5.09 -1.69 -0.46
CA LEU A 18 -6.44 -2.11 -0.81
C LEU A 18 -7.42 -1.19 -0.07
N PHE A 19 -8.06 -0.27 -0.78
CA PHE A 19 -9.01 0.67 -0.19
C PHE A 19 -10.33 0.61 -0.94
N PRO A 20 -11.49 0.45 -0.28
CA PRO A 20 -12.77 0.64 -0.94
C PRO A 20 -13.05 2.14 -0.92
N ILE A 21 -13.00 2.81 -2.07
CA ILE A 21 -13.27 4.26 -2.16
C ILE A 21 -14.48 4.60 -3.03
N SER A 22 -14.96 3.63 -3.82
CA SER A 22 -16.19 3.75 -4.59
C SER A 22 -17.41 4.12 -3.74
N GLU A 23 -18.25 5.04 -4.23
CA GLU A 23 -19.51 5.43 -3.56
C GLU A 23 -20.61 4.35 -3.65
N SER A 24 -20.43 3.36 -4.53
CA SER A 24 -21.38 2.27 -4.73
C SER A 24 -21.37 1.21 -3.62
N VAL A 25 -20.42 1.28 -2.69
CA VAL A 25 -20.29 0.34 -1.55
C VAL A 25 -20.28 1.10 -0.23
N PRO A 26 -20.93 0.58 0.84
CA PRO A 26 -20.98 1.24 2.15
C PRO A 26 -19.60 1.54 2.75
N GLU A 27 -18.67 0.59 2.61
CA GLU A 27 -17.28 0.67 3.09
C GLU A 27 -16.47 1.74 2.35
N GLY A 28 -16.97 2.22 1.21
CA GLY A 28 -16.43 3.35 0.46
C GLY A 28 -16.19 4.59 1.31
N LEU A 29 -17.10 4.85 2.27
CA LEU A 29 -16.96 5.95 3.22
C LEU A 29 -15.73 5.79 4.13
N ILE A 30 -15.44 4.55 4.55
CA ILE A 30 -14.29 4.23 5.40
C ILE A 30 -13.01 4.49 4.62
N GLY A 31 -12.88 3.92 3.41
CA GLY A 31 -11.67 4.11 2.59
C GLY A 31 -11.41 5.58 2.29
N ARG A 32 -12.44 6.35 1.88
CA ARG A 32 -12.29 7.81 1.67
C ARG A 32 -11.91 8.58 2.95
N GLY A 33 -12.38 8.12 4.11
CA GLY A 33 -12.06 8.74 5.40
C GLY A 33 -10.64 8.46 5.87
N VAL A 34 -10.11 7.24 5.66
CA VAL A 34 -8.79 6.83 6.18
C VAL A 34 -7.64 7.10 5.21
N LYS A 35 -7.88 7.10 3.89
CA LYS A 35 -6.81 7.29 2.88
C LYS A 35 -5.98 8.57 3.09
N PRO A 36 -6.56 9.74 3.41
CA PRO A 36 -5.76 10.95 3.67
C PRO A 36 -4.83 10.81 4.90
N ALA A 37 -5.24 10.03 5.91
CA ALA A 37 -4.39 9.76 7.07
C ALA A 37 -3.19 8.88 6.69
N VAL A 38 -3.37 7.91 5.78
CA VAL A 38 -2.29 7.07 5.24
C VAL A 38 -1.31 7.93 4.43
N GLU A 39 -1.81 8.81 3.57
CA GLU A 39 -0.97 9.73 2.78
C GLU A 39 -0.15 10.66 3.68
N LEU A 40 -0.75 11.19 4.75
CA LEU A 40 -0.04 11.98 5.75
C LEU A 40 1.04 11.16 6.47
N ALA A 41 0.74 9.92 6.85
CA ALA A 41 1.71 9.03 7.50
C ALA A 41 2.91 8.74 6.58
N LEU A 42 2.68 8.45 5.30
CA LEU A 42 3.75 8.26 4.30
C LEU A 42 4.63 9.49 4.18
N HIS A 43 4.01 10.69 4.13
CA HIS A 43 4.75 11.93 4.11
C HIS A 43 5.65 12.10 5.34
N MET A 44 5.11 11.83 6.54
CA MET A 44 5.85 11.93 7.79
C MET A 44 7.02 10.94 7.87
N ILE A 45 6.80 9.68 7.50
CA ILE A 45 7.83 8.62 7.49
C ILE A 45 8.97 9.00 6.54
N ASN A 46 8.65 9.45 5.33
CA ASN A 46 9.66 9.79 4.33
C ASN A 46 10.45 11.06 4.67
N LYS A 47 9.84 11.97 5.44
CA LYS A 47 10.48 13.20 5.94
C LYS A 47 11.41 12.92 7.13
N GLU A 48 11.07 11.94 7.96
CA GLU A 48 11.85 11.59 9.15
C GLU A 48 12.97 10.60 8.81
N HIS A 49 14.19 11.12 8.63
CA HIS A 49 15.35 10.33 8.25
C HIS A 49 15.75 9.26 9.28
N SER A 50 15.31 9.34 10.53
CA SER A 50 15.61 8.32 11.54
C SER A 50 14.77 7.03 11.39
N VAL A 51 13.61 7.09 10.70
CA VAL A 51 12.70 5.94 10.56
C VAL A 51 13.13 5.01 9.41
N LEU A 52 13.39 5.58 8.23
CA LEU A 52 13.90 4.86 7.05
C LEU A 52 15.10 5.60 6.43
N PRO A 53 16.31 5.47 7.01
CA PRO A 53 17.46 6.33 6.67
C PRO A 53 17.91 6.25 5.20
N HIS A 54 17.78 5.07 4.60
CA HIS A 54 18.24 4.77 3.24
C HIS A 54 17.12 4.38 2.28
N HIS A 55 15.86 4.54 2.69
CA HIS A 55 14.72 4.15 1.89
C HIS A 55 13.66 5.23 1.81
N THR A 56 12.86 5.18 0.75
CA THR A 56 11.56 5.84 0.68
C THR A 56 10.48 4.78 0.71
N LEU A 57 9.43 5.04 1.49
CA LEU A 57 8.24 4.22 1.54
C LEU A 57 7.22 4.77 0.56
N ASP A 58 6.67 3.89 -0.27
CA ASP A 58 5.64 4.24 -1.24
C ASP A 58 4.47 3.26 -1.14
N ILE A 59 3.29 3.73 -1.51
CA ILE A 59 2.09 2.89 -1.58
C ILE A 59 1.55 2.94 -3.00
N ILE A 60 1.33 1.75 -3.58
CA ILE A 60 0.54 1.62 -4.81
C ILE A 60 -0.79 1.06 -4.37
N ASP A 61 -1.88 1.78 -4.62
CA ASP A 61 -3.20 1.41 -4.13
C ASP A 61 -4.22 1.18 -5.24
N SER A 62 -5.27 0.42 -4.91
CA SER A 62 -6.39 0.11 -5.80
C SER A 62 -7.73 0.27 -5.08
N ASP A 63 -8.72 0.80 -5.81
CA ASP A 63 -10.12 0.81 -5.36
C ASP A 63 -10.71 -0.60 -5.47
N THR A 64 -10.86 -1.27 -4.34
CA THR A 64 -11.30 -2.69 -4.32
C THR A 64 -12.76 -2.85 -4.71
N LYS A 65 -13.58 -1.82 -4.50
CA LYS A 65 -15.04 -1.86 -4.67
C LYS A 65 -15.71 -2.99 -3.87
N CYS A 66 -15.09 -3.42 -2.77
CA CYS A 66 -15.44 -4.64 -2.04
C CYS A 66 -15.56 -5.91 -2.92
N ASP A 67 -14.87 -5.95 -4.06
CA ASP A 67 -14.90 -7.07 -5.00
C ASP A 67 -13.58 -7.85 -4.92
N MET A 68 -13.69 -9.12 -4.52
CA MET A 68 -12.55 -10.03 -4.39
C MET A 68 -11.79 -10.18 -5.72
N ALA A 69 -12.48 -10.21 -6.87
CA ALA A 69 -11.84 -10.38 -8.17
C ALA A 69 -10.98 -9.17 -8.53
N VAL A 70 -11.44 -7.96 -8.18
CA VAL A 70 -10.68 -6.71 -8.40
C VAL A 70 -9.41 -6.70 -7.57
N ALA A 71 -9.52 -7.02 -6.28
CA ALA A 71 -8.36 -7.07 -5.38
C ALA A 71 -7.38 -8.19 -5.77
N THR A 72 -7.87 -9.36 -6.16
CA THR A 72 -7.03 -10.50 -6.59
C THR A 72 -6.27 -10.17 -7.86
N LYS A 73 -6.94 -9.52 -8.84
CA LYS A 73 -6.26 -9.04 -10.03
C LYS A 73 -5.14 -8.07 -9.69
N PHE A 74 -5.42 -7.08 -8.83
CA PHE A 74 -4.40 -6.11 -8.42
C PHE A 74 -3.23 -6.79 -7.70
N PHE A 75 -3.49 -7.75 -6.82
CA PHE A 75 -2.44 -8.53 -6.17
C PHE A 75 -1.53 -9.25 -7.18
N PHE A 76 -2.10 -9.94 -8.17
CA PHE A 76 -1.30 -10.60 -9.20
C PHE A 76 -0.55 -9.60 -10.10
N ASP A 77 -1.16 -8.48 -10.45
CA ASP A 77 -0.49 -7.43 -11.21
C ASP A 77 0.72 -6.85 -10.44
N MET A 78 0.62 -6.72 -9.10
CA MET A 78 1.72 -6.28 -8.24
C MET A 78 2.84 -7.32 -8.15
N VAL A 79 2.48 -8.59 -7.97
CA VAL A 79 3.41 -9.72 -7.88
C VAL A 79 4.17 -9.95 -9.19
N ASP A 80 3.50 -9.78 -10.34
CA ASP A 80 4.10 -9.92 -11.66
C ASP A 80 4.94 -8.70 -12.07
N SER A 81 4.80 -7.59 -11.34
CA SER A 81 5.56 -6.37 -11.63
C SER A 81 7.05 -6.52 -11.28
N ASN A 82 7.90 -5.71 -11.91
CA ASN A 82 9.32 -5.57 -11.54
C ASN A 82 9.53 -4.87 -10.17
N THR A 83 8.47 -4.57 -9.43
CA THR A 83 8.52 -3.90 -8.14
C THR A 83 8.33 -4.94 -7.03
N THR A 84 9.32 -5.10 -6.15
CA THR A 84 9.16 -5.93 -4.96
C THR A 84 8.24 -5.25 -3.96
N MET A 85 6.99 -5.69 -3.94
CA MET A 85 6.02 -5.37 -2.90
C MET A 85 6.37 -6.12 -1.61
N VAL A 86 6.52 -5.40 -0.50
CA VAL A 86 6.93 -6.01 0.78
C VAL A 86 5.75 -6.34 1.71
N LEU A 87 4.60 -5.73 1.47
CA LEU A 87 3.43 -5.80 2.35
C LEU A 87 2.17 -5.46 1.54
N LEU A 88 1.05 -6.09 1.89
CA LEU A 88 -0.31 -5.68 1.54
C LEU A 88 -0.95 -4.95 2.72
N PHE A 89 -1.74 -3.92 2.46
CA PHE A 89 -2.40 -3.11 3.48
C PHE A 89 -3.87 -2.88 3.12
N GLY A 90 -4.83 -3.33 3.94
CA GLY A 90 -6.28 -3.25 3.70
C GLY A 90 -6.93 -4.64 3.59
N ASP A 91 -8.18 -4.84 3.18
CA ASP A 91 -9.31 -3.98 2.82
C ASP A 91 -10.28 -3.81 4.02
N ALA A 92 -11.25 -2.90 3.95
CA ALA A 92 -12.32 -2.79 4.94
C ALA A 92 -13.40 -3.89 4.80
N CYS A 93 -13.49 -4.53 3.63
CA CYS A 93 -14.50 -5.54 3.33
C CYS A 93 -13.95 -6.96 3.61
N SER A 94 -14.59 -7.71 4.52
CA SER A 94 -14.13 -9.07 4.89
C SER A 94 -14.15 -10.06 3.72
N THR A 95 -15.05 -9.87 2.77
CA THR A 95 -15.15 -10.62 1.50
C THR A 95 -13.93 -10.47 0.61
N VAL A 96 -13.13 -9.41 0.81
CA VAL A 96 -11.87 -9.17 0.13
C VAL A 96 -10.70 -9.61 1.02
N SER A 97 -10.64 -9.11 2.26
CA SER A 97 -9.48 -9.33 3.12
C SER A 97 -9.25 -10.80 3.47
N GLY A 98 -10.31 -11.59 3.64
CA GLY A 98 -10.18 -13.03 3.95
C GLY A 98 -9.46 -13.81 2.84
N PRO A 99 -9.99 -13.83 1.60
CA PRO A 99 -9.34 -14.49 0.47
C PRO A 99 -7.94 -13.93 0.15
N ILE A 100 -7.75 -12.61 0.22
CA ILE A 100 -6.42 -12.01 -0.02
C ILE A 100 -5.39 -12.48 1.02
N ALA A 101 -5.78 -12.58 2.29
CA ALA A 101 -4.90 -13.10 3.35
C ALA A 101 -4.54 -14.58 3.14
N GLU A 102 -5.42 -15.34 2.49
CA GLU A 102 -5.16 -16.74 2.16
C GLU A 102 -4.14 -16.85 1.02
N ILE A 103 -4.35 -16.14 -0.08
CA ILE A 103 -3.45 -16.21 -1.24
C ILE A 103 -2.09 -15.53 -1.00
N SER A 104 -2.02 -14.49 -0.16
CA SER A 104 -0.77 -13.73 0.06
C SER A 104 0.35 -14.59 0.63
N LYS A 105 -0.01 -15.64 1.37
CA LYS A 105 0.92 -16.62 1.96
C LYS A 105 1.73 -17.35 0.90
N GLU A 106 1.13 -17.63 -0.26
CA GLU A 106 1.81 -18.34 -1.36
C GLU A 106 2.97 -17.52 -1.95
N TRP A 107 2.95 -16.19 -1.78
CA TRP A 107 4.02 -15.29 -2.20
C TRP A 107 4.86 -14.73 -1.04
N ASN A 108 4.69 -15.26 0.18
CA ASN A 108 5.33 -14.77 1.40
C ASN A 108 5.11 -13.26 1.65
N VAL A 109 3.96 -12.73 1.22
CA VAL A 109 3.58 -11.34 1.49
C VAL A 109 2.62 -11.31 2.68
N SER A 110 2.92 -10.46 3.65
CA SER A 110 2.02 -10.24 4.79
C SER A 110 0.89 -9.28 4.39
N LEU A 111 -0.32 -9.56 4.86
CA LEU A 111 -1.48 -8.67 4.84
C LEU A 111 -1.70 -8.08 6.24
#